data_AF-A0AAN8YV01-F1
#
_entry.id   AF-A0AAN8YV01-F1
#
_cell.length_a   1.000
_cell.length_b   1.000
_cell.length_c   1.000
_cell.angle_alpha   90.00
_cell.angle_beta   90.00
_cell.angle_gamma   90.00
#
_symmetry.space_group_name_H-M   'P 1'
#
loop_
_entity.id
_entity.type
_entity.pdbx_description
1 polymer ?
#
loop_
_entity_poly.entity_id
_entity_poly.type
_entity_poly.pdbx_seq_one_letter_code
_entity_poly.pdbx_strand_id
1 'polypeptide(L)'
;MYQLINLCVEESELVEPVHILAFYSSWGPTRSEELDKLLAKIRDGCYLRAKNVVPKRNSPNYPFKLEHVTKIAGKGVAPRRNHVARAMVEAAYVENMKQAFPSISMIMDPHMLLLGCRGSKPLVEEAAKLVHDTGGFVVLAYPWTQNKSSPHHQDVERSWSSWDGTL
;
A
#
# COMPACT_ATOMS: atom_id res chain seq x y z
N MET A 1 -12.45 13.95 18.21
CA MET A 1 -11.44 13.07 17.58
C MET A 1 -11.74 13.05 16.08
N TYR A 2 -10.76 13.39 15.24
CA TYR A 2 -10.94 13.38 13.77
C TYR A 2 -10.80 11.95 13.25
N GLN A 3 -11.54 11.61 12.20
CA GLN A 3 -11.37 10.33 11.52
C GLN A 3 -10.37 10.51 10.36
N LEU A 4 -9.30 9.72 10.39
CA LEU A 4 -8.23 9.72 9.39
C LEU A 4 -8.35 8.49 8.49
N ILE A 5 -8.39 8.69 7.18
CA ILE A 5 -8.45 7.61 6.20
C ILE A 5 -7.28 7.78 5.21
N ASN A 6 -6.40 6.78 5.14
CA ASN A 6 -5.30 6.76 4.18
C ASN A 6 -5.74 6.08 2.88
N LEU A 7 -5.78 6.85 1.79
CA LEU A 7 -6.16 6.42 0.46
C LEU A 7 -4.92 6.33 -0.42
N CYS A 8 -4.75 5.20 -1.09
CA CYS A 8 -3.74 5.04 -2.13
C CYS A 8 -4.43 5.28 -3.48
N VAL A 9 -3.98 6.30 -4.21
CA VAL A 9 -4.62 6.84 -5.42
C VAL A 9 -3.63 6.94 -6.57
N GLU A 10 -4.11 7.10 -7.79
CA GLU A 10 -3.27 7.19 -9.00
C GLU A 10 -3.39 8.58 -9.64
N GLU A 11 -2.27 9.21 -9.96
CA GLU A 11 -2.27 10.47 -10.71
C GLU A 11 -2.48 10.21 -12.21
N SER A 12 -1.90 9.13 -12.73
CA SER A 12 -2.18 8.62 -14.07
C SER A 12 -1.80 7.14 -14.14
N GLU A 13 -2.23 6.46 -15.21
CA GLU A 13 -1.83 5.08 -15.47
C GLU A 13 -0.31 4.91 -15.62
N LEU A 14 0.48 5.98 -15.77
CA LEU A 14 1.91 5.95 -16.02
C LEU A 14 2.78 6.29 -14.79
N VAL A 15 2.19 6.81 -13.72
CA VAL A 15 2.91 7.34 -12.54
C VAL A 15 2.77 6.38 -11.34
N GLU A 16 3.75 6.39 -10.45
CA GLU A 16 3.66 5.64 -9.20
C GLU A 16 2.49 6.15 -8.35
N PRO A 17 1.71 5.27 -7.74
CA PRO A 17 0.55 5.68 -6.97
C PRO A 17 0.97 6.45 -5.72
N VAL A 18 0.19 7.47 -5.38
CA VAL A 18 0.43 8.37 -4.26
C VAL A 18 -0.51 8.05 -3.11
N HIS A 19 -0.14 8.48 -1.90
CA HIS A 19 -0.99 8.33 -0.73
C HIS A 19 -1.56 9.70 -0.33
N ILE A 20 -2.89 9.80 -0.25
CA ILE A 20 -3.58 10.96 0.30
C ILE A 20 -4.24 10.59 1.63
N LEU A 21 -4.22 11.52 2.57
CA LEU A 21 -4.88 11.44 3.86
C LEU A 21 -6.18 12.24 3.78
N ALA A 22 -7.30 11.55 4.00
CA ALA A 22 -8.61 12.16 4.13
C ALA A 22 -8.96 12.36 5.60
N PHE A 23 -9.29 13.58 5.97
CA PHE A 23 -9.66 13.96 7.32
C PHE A 23 -11.13 14.33 7.38
N TYR A 24 -11.83 13.76 8.37
CA TYR A 24 -13.22 14.10 8.69
C TYR A 24 -13.35 14.58 10.11
N SER A 25 -14.37 15.40 10.35
CA SER A 25 -14.78 15.78 11.70
C SER A 25 -15.18 14.55 12.54
N SER A 26 -15.47 14.76 13.82
CA SER A 26 -15.95 13.70 14.72
C SER A 26 -17.26 13.03 14.27
N TRP A 27 -17.99 13.66 13.35
CA TRP A 27 -19.24 13.14 12.79
C TRP A 27 -19.03 12.22 11.58
N GLY A 28 -17.79 12.08 11.10
CA GLY A 28 -17.44 11.22 9.97
C GLY A 28 -17.91 11.74 8.60
N PRO A 29 -17.77 10.93 7.55
CA PRO A 29 -18.23 11.26 6.20
C PRO A 29 -19.76 11.27 6.11
N THR A 30 -20.31 12.33 5.51
CA THR A 30 -21.66 12.28 4.96
C THR A 30 -21.67 11.29 3.78
N ARG A 31 -22.72 10.49 3.60
CA ARG A 31 -22.79 9.44 2.56
C ARG A 31 -21.63 8.43 2.63
N SER A 32 -21.39 7.90 3.82
CA SER A 32 -20.34 6.91 4.10
C SER A 32 -20.35 5.71 3.14
N GLU A 33 -21.52 5.32 2.63
CA GLU A 33 -21.67 4.22 1.68
C GLU A 33 -20.89 4.41 0.37
N GLU A 34 -20.80 5.63 -0.16
CA GLU A 34 -20.04 5.91 -1.39
C GLU A 34 -18.52 5.76 -1.13
N LEU A 35 -18.07 6.26 0.02
CA LEU A 35 -16.68 6.13 0.46
C LEU A 35 -16.33 4.67 0.75
N ASP A 36 -17.23 3.92 1.39
CA ASP A 36 -17.04 2.49 1.68
C ASP A 36 -16.95 1.66 0.40
N LYS A 37 -17.76 1.97 -0.62
CA LYS A 37 -17.65 1.35 -1.95
C LYS A 37 -16.30 1.63 -2.60
N LEU A 38 -15.81 2.86 -2.52
CA LEU A 38 -14.48 3.21 -3.04
C LEU A 38 -13.38 2.43 -2.31
N LEU A 39 -13.42 2.43 -0.97
CA LEU A 39 -12.44 1.72 -0.15
C LEU A 39 -12.50 0.20 -0.38
N ALA A 40 -13.68 -0.37 -0.59
CA ALA A 40 -13.86 -1.77 -0.95
C ALA A 40 -13.23 -2.08 -2.31
N LYS A 41 -13.47 -1.25 -3.34
CA LYS A 41 -12.84 -1.39 -4.67
C LYS A 41 -11.31 -1.40 -4.58
N ILE A 42 -10.72 -0.51 -3.78
CA ILE A 42 -9.27 -0.48 -3.53
C ILE A 42 -8.82 -1.79 -2.87
N ARG A 43 -9.48 -2.21 -1.79
CA ARG A 43 -9.15 -3.44 -1.05
C ARG A 43 -9.23 -4.68 -1.94
N ASP A 44 -10.31 -4.82 -2.70
CA ASP A 44 -10.57 -5.95 -3.57
C ASP A 44 -9.60 -6.01 -4.75
N GLY A 45 -9.30 -4.86 -5.37
CA GLY A 45 -8.28 -4.76 -6.41
C GLY A 45 -6.91 -5.22 -5.91
N CYS A 46 -6.54 -4.81 -4.71
CA CYS A 46 -5.29 -5.23 -4.09
C CYS A 46 -5.30 -6.73 -3.70
N TYR A 47 -6.42 -7.27 -3.23
CA TYR A 47 -6.56 -8.68 -2.88
C TYR A 47 -6.52 -9.60 -4.12
N LEU A 48 -7.26 -9.26 -5.17
CA LEU A 48 -7.28 -9.99 -6.44
C LEU A 48 -5.89 -10.05 -7.07
N ARG A 49 -5.15 -8.95 -7.03
CA ARG A 49 -3.79 -8.89 -7.59
C ARG A 49 -2.79 -9.67 -6.74
N ALA A 50 -2.87 -9.59 -5.41
CA ALA A 50 -2.06 -10.45 -4.52
C ALA A 50 -2.31 -11.94 -4.80
N LYS A 51 -3.57 -12.35 -4.97
CA LYS A 51 -3.94 -13.73 -5.33
C LYS A 51 -3.41 -14.16 -6.70
N ASN A 52 -3.36 -13.26 -7.68
CA ASN A 52 -2.97 -13.58 -9.06
C ASN A 52 -1.46 -13.54 -9.30
N VAL A 53 -0.72 -12.70 -8.56
CA VAL A 53 0.70 -12.45 -8.83
C VAL A 53 1.61 -13.32 -7.95
N VAL A 54 1.29 -13.51 -6.67
CA VAL A 54 2.14 -14.27 -5.74
C VAL A 54 2.35 -15.73 -6.20
N PRO A 55 1.34 -16.47 -6.71
CA PRO A 55 1.54 -17.85 -7.17
C PRO A 55 2.34 -17.97 -8.47
N LYS A 56 2.40 -16.92 -9.30
CA LYS A 56 2.99 -16.98 -10.65
C LYS A 56 4.52 -16.96 -10.66
N ARG A 57 5.16 -16.67 -9.52
CA ARG A 57 6.62 -16.53 -9.48
C ARG A 57 7.18 -16.85 -8.09
N ASN A 58 7.04 -18.10 -7.66
CA ASN A 58 7.93 -18.65 -6.64
C ASN A 58 9.33 -18.64 -7.23
N SER A 59 10.12 -17.61 -6.93
CA SER A 59 11.55 -17.63 -7.22
C SER A 59 12.15 -18.84 -6.53
N PRO A 60 12.99 -19.66 -7.20
CA PRO A 60 13.53 -20.89 -6.64
C PRO A 60 14.30 -20.67 -5.31
N ASN A 61 14.74 -19.44 -5.06
CA ASN A 61 15.48 -19.07 -3.86
C ASN A 61 14.59 -18.69 -2.65
N TYR A 62 13.27 -18.49 -2.84
CA TYR A 62 12.38 -18.01 -1.77
C TYR A 62 10.99 -18.69 -1.84
N PRO A 63 10.89 -19.98 -1.50
CA PRO A 63 9.65 -20.73 -1.55
C PRO A 63 8.74 -20.43 -0.34
N PHE A 64 8.24 -19.19 -0.20
CA PHE A 64 7.20 -18.88 0.78
C PHE A 64 5.80 -19.01 0.17
N LYS A 65 4.87 -19.59 0.93
CA LYS A 65 3.47 -19.78 0.49
C LYS A 65 2.69 -18.47 0.62
N LEU A 66 1.86 -18.14 -0.38
CA LEU A 66 0.91 -17.02 -0.30
C LEU A 66 0.06 -17.08 0.97
N GLU A 67 -0.35 -18.29 1.38
CA GLU A 67 -1.11 -18.53 2.61
C GLU A 67 -0.43 -17.93 3.86
N HIS A 68 0.90 -18.02 3.94
CA HIS A 68 1.65 -17.45 5.06
C HIS A 68 1.63 -15.93 5.03
N VAL A 69 1.79 -15.31 3.85
CA VAL A 69 1.71 -13.86 3.70
C VAL A 69 0.30 -13.35 4.00
N THR A 70 -0.74 -14.05 3.55
CA THR A 70 -2.13 -13.72 3.86
C THR A 70 -2.43 -13.87 5.35
N LYS A 71 -1.85 -14.89 6.01
CA LYS A 71 -1.95 -15.04 7.47
C LYS A 71 -1.33 -13.87 8.21
N ILE A 72 -0.16 -13.41 7.78
CA ILE A 72 0.52 -12.23 8.34
C ILE A 72 -0.29 -10.95 8.10
N ALA A 73 -0.89 -10.79 6.92
CA ALA A 73 -1.71 -9.62 6.59
C ALA A 73 -2.97 -9.53 7.48
N GLY A 74 -3.55 -10.67 7.84
CA GLY A 74 -4.79 -10.74 8.63
C GLY A 74 -6.05 -10.78 7.77
N LYS A 75 -7.19 -11.09 8.41
CA LYS A 75 -8.46 -11.30 7.72
C LYS A 75 -8.96 -9.99 7.09
N GLY A 76 -9.26 -10.02 5.79
CA GLY A 76 -9.77 -8.86 5.07
C GLY A 76 -8.70 -7.83 4.69
N VAL A 77 -7.43 -8.12 4.95
CA VAL A 77 -6.30 -7.25 4.58
C VAL A 77 -5.63 -7.84 3.34
N ALA A 78 -5.51 -7.03 2.29
CA ALA A 78 -4.75 -7.41 1.12
C ALA A 78 -3.25 -7.54 1.45
N PRO A 79 -2.58 -8.65 1.06
CA PRO A 79 -1.13 -8.76 1.15
C PRO A 79 -0.40 -7.59 0.48
N ARG A 80 0.69 -7.13 1.08
CA ARG A 80 1.48 -5.95 0.68
C ARG A 80 2.96 -6.22 0.92
N ARG A 81 3.83 -5.30 0.49
CA ARG A 81 5.30 -5.44 0.56
C ARG A 81 5.78 -5.68 1.99
N ASN A 82 5.19 -4.99 2.96
CA ASN A 82 5.49 -5.18 4.39
C ASN A 82 5.14 -6.60 4.87
N HIS A 83 4.00 -7.16 4.44
CA HIS A 83 3.61 -8.52 4.80
C HIS A 83 4.54 -9.56 4.18
N VAL A 84 4.99 -9.34 2.94
CA VAL A 84 5.99 -10.19 2.28
C VAL A 84 7.34 -10.10 2.99
N ALA A 85 7.80 -8.89 3.31
CA ALA A 85 9.05 -8.67 4.05
C ALA A 85 9.02 -9.38 5.39
N ARG A 86 7.89 -9.29 6.11
CA ARG A 86 7.70 -9.99 7.37
C ARG A 86 7.71 -11.51 7.20
N ALA A 87 7.07 -12.02 6.15
CA ALA A 87 7.10 -13.46 5.83
C ALA A 87 8.54 -13.94 5.55
N MET A 88 9.36 -13.11 4.90
CA MET A 88 10.77 -13.44 4.64
C MET A 88 11.61 -13.49 5.92
N VAL A 89 11.36 -12.57 6.87
CA VAL A 89 12.01 -12.58 8.19
C VAL A 89 11.55 -13.80 9.00
N GLU A 90 10.25 -14.09 9.05
CA GLU A 90 9.69 -15.23 9.80
C GLU A 90 10.13 -16.58 9.24
N ALA A 91 10.36 -16.65 7.92
CA ALA A 91 10.90 -17.83 7.26
C ALA A 91 12.45 -17.90 7.29
N ALA A 92 13.11 -16.99 8.02
CA ALA A 92 14.57 -16.91 8.17
C ALA A 92 15.36 -16.77 6.85
N TYR A 93 14.73 -16.19 5.81
CA TYR A 93 15.42 -15.88 4.55
C TYR A 93 16.28 -14.61 4.63
N VAL A 94 15.92 -13.71 5.55
CA VAL A 94 16.62 -12.45 5.84
C VAL A 94 16.57 -12.22 7.35
N GLU A 95 17.59 -11.57 7.91
CA GLU A 95 17.70 -11.42 9.37
C GLU A 95 16.73 -10.37 9.93
N ASN A 96 16.39 -9.36 9.11
CA ASN A 96 15.56 -8.24 9.54
C ASN A 96 14.88 -7.54 8.35
N MET A 97 13.94 -6.65 8.69
CA MET A 97 13.18 -5.88 7.70
C MET A 97 14.06 -5.01 6.80
N LYS A 98 15.20 -4.51 7.30
CA LYS A 98 16.13 -3.69 6.50
C LYS A 98 16.77 -4.47 5.35
N GLN A 99 17.08 -5.74 5.58
CA GLN A 99 17.57 -6.65 4.55
C GLN A 99 16.43 -7.14 3.64
N ALA A 100 15.20 -7.25 4.16
CA ALA A 100 14.06 -7.74 3.40
C ALA A 100 13.68 -6.85 2.21
N PHE A 101 13.63 -5.53 2.37
CA PHE A 101 13.19 -4.62 1.30
C PHE A 101 14.10 -4.60 0.06
N PRO A 102 15.43 -4.51 0.18
CA PRO A 102 16.35 -4.67 -0.96
C PRO A 102 16.21 -6.03 -1.63
N SER A 103 16.11 -7.11 -0.84
CA SER A 103 15.94 -8.47 -1.37
C SER A 103 14.63 -8.61 -2.14
N ILE A 104 13.52 -8.09 -1.61
CA ILE A 104 12.23 -8.03 -2.32
C ILE A 104 12.39 -7.35 -3.69
N SER A 105 13.11 -6.23 -3.75
CA SER A 105 13.39 -5.50 -4.98
C SER A 105 14.11 -6.32 -6.05
N MET A 106 15.01 -7.21 -5.62
CA MET A 106 15.81 -8.06 -6.51
C MET A 106 15.09 -9.36 -6.92
N ILE A 107 14.20 -9.87 -6.07
CA ILE A 107 13.52 -11.17 -6.25
C ILE A 107 12.18 -11.01 -6.96
N MET A 108 11.48 -9.92 -6.66
CA MET A 108 10.17 -9.64 -7.21
C MET A 108 10.32 -8.73 -8.44
N ASP A 109 9.56 -9.03 -9.48
CA ASP A 109 9.47 -8.19 -10.67
C ASP A 109 9.20 -6.72 -10.30
N PRO A 110 9.73 -5.70 -11.00
CA PRO A 110 9.32 -4.31 -10.81
C PRO A 110 7.79 -4.14 -10.87
N HIS A 111 7.08 -4.91 -11.70
CA HIS A 111 5.61 -4.92 -11.76
C HIS A 111 4.93 -5.61 -10.56
N MET A 112 5.69 -6.37 -9.76
CA MET A 112 5.28 -6.97 -8.50
C MET A 112 5.70 -6.10 -7.29
N LEU A 113 6.80 -5.34 -7.38
CA LEU A 113 7.11 -4.23 -6.45
C LEU A 113 6.05 -3.15 -6.49
N LEU A 114 5.42 -2.97 -7.65
CA LEU A 114 4.17 -2.24 -7.82
C LEU A 114 2.99 -3.07 -7.29
N LEU A 115 3.06 -3.45 -6.02
CA LEU A 115 1.89 -3.67 -5.15
C LEU A 115 1.05 -2.38 -4.97
N GLY A 116 1.31 -1.37 -5.79
CA GLY A 116 0.34 -0.40 -6.18
C GLY A 116 -0.63 -1.00 -7.18
N CYS A 117 -1.89 -1.07 -6.79
CA CYS A 117 -3.02 -1.66 -7.51
C CYS A 117 -3.34 -0.89 -8.82
N ARG A 118 -2.37 -0.82 -9.74
CA ARG A 118 -2.35 -0.04 -10.99
C ARG A 118 -3.58 -0.37 -11.83
N GLY A 119 -4.38 0.65 -12.12
CA GLY A 119 -5.66 0.54 -12.85
C GLY A 119 -6.87 0.12 -12.00
N SER A 120 -6.70 -0.15 -10.70
CA SER A 120 -7.80 -0.45 -9.76
C SER A 120 -7.99 0.60 -8.68
N LYS A 121 -7.02 1.51 -8.51
CA LYS A 121 -7.16 2.68 -7.64
C LYS A 121 -7.93 3.78 -8.34
N PRO A 122 -8.68 4.59 -7.59
CA PRO A 122 -9.28 5.80 -8.15
C PRO A 122 -8.19 6.79 -8.55
N LEU A 123 -8.54 7.65 -9.52
CA LEU A 123 -7.74 8.83 -9.82
C LEU A 123 -7.70 9.77 -8.61
N VAL A 124 -6.60 10.51 -8.45
CA VAL A 124 -6.42 11.48 -7.36
C VAL A 124 -7.60 12.46 -7.32
N GLU A 125 -8.02 12.96 -8.48
CA GLU A 125 -9.12 13.92 -8.63
C GLU A 125 -10.46 13.32 -8.21
N GLU A 126 -10.74 12.08 -8.62
CA GLU A 126 -11.98 11.38 -8.26
C GLU A 126 -12.05 11.12 -6.76
N ALA A 127 -10.94 10.67 -6.17
CA ALA A 127 -10.85 10.40 -4.74
C ALA A 127 -10.96 11.69 -3.92
N ALA A 128 -10.26 12.75 -4.32
CA ALA A 128 -10.32 14.05 -3.66
C ALA A 128 -11.72 14.66 -3.73
N LYS A 129 -12.35 14.61 -4.92
CA LYS A 129 -13.72 15.07 -5.10
C LYS A 129 -14.69 14.32 -4.19
N LEU A 130 -14.60 12.98 -4.14
CA LEU A 130 -15.46 12.19 -3.26
C LEU A 130 -15.27 12.56 -1.78
N VAL A 131 -14.02 12.75 -1.33
CA VAL A 131 -13.75 13.15 0.05
C VAL A 131 -14.34 14.53 0.35
N HIS A 132 -14.19 15.50 -0.55
CA HIS A 132 -14.79 16.83 -0.38
C HIS A 132 -16.31 16.79 -0.38
N ASP A 133 -16.91 16.04 -1.31
CA ASP A 133 -18.35 15.86 -1.45
C ASP A 133 -18.99 15.16 -0.23
N THR A 134 -18.19 14.40 0.52
CA THR A 134 -18.60 13.73 1.76
C THR A 134 -18.25 14.53 3.01
N GLY A 135 -17.68 15.73 2.87
CA GLY A 135 -17.44 16.68 3.97
C GLY A 135 -16.06 16.55 4.64
N GLY A 136 -15.12 15.86 4.00
CA GLY A 136 -13.73 15.77 4.43
C GLY A 136 -12.80 16.71 3.66
N PHE A 137 -11.53 16.72 4.02
CA PHE A 137 -10.46 17.37 3.25
C PHE A 137 -9.30 16.41 3.03
N VAL A 138 -8.56 16.58 1.92
CA VAL A 138 -7.42 15.73 1.56
C VAL A 138 -6.08 16.44 1.69
N VAL A 139 -5.06 15.70 2.11
CA VAL A 139 -3.66 16.14 2.17
C VAL A 139 -2.76 15.05 1.60
N LEU A 140 -1.69 15.40 0.89
CA LEU A 140 -0.70 14.43 0.43
C LEU A 140 0.08 13.88 1.64
N ALA A 141 0.10 12.56 1.82
CA ALA A 141 0.67 11.92 3.01
C ALA A 141 2.18 12.13 3.11
N TYR A 142 2.88 12.04 1.98
CA TYR A 142 4.33 12.14 1.90
C TYR A 142 4.74 12.93 0.65
N PRO A 143 4.61 14.27 0.65
CA PRO A 143 4.82 15.09 -0.55
C PRO A 143 6.22 15.01 -1.14
N TRP A 144 7.25 14.76 -0.32
CA TRP A 144 8.64 14.68 -0.76
C TRP A 144 8.99 13.40 -1.53
N THR A 145 8.13 12.38 -1.51
CA THR A 145 8.42 11.09 -2.19
C THR A 145 8.13 11.14 -3.68
N GLN A 146 7.40 12.15 -4.15
CA GLN A 146 7.02 12.32 -5.55
C GLN A 146 8.11 13.05 -6.35
N ASN A 147 9.03 13.71 -5.66
CA ASN A 147 10.17 14.36 -6.30
C ASN A 147 11.44 13.50 -6.15
N LYS A 148 11.81 12.77 -7.21
CA LYS A 148 13.04 11.94 -7.23
C LYS A 148 14.33 12.73 -7.08
N SER A 149 14.31 14.06 -7.27
CA SER A 149 15.45 14.94 -7.00
C SER A 149 15.43 15.56 -5.59
N SER A 150 14.42 15.25 -4.78
CA SER A 150 14.35 15.71 -3.39
C SER A 150 15.45 15.06 -2.54
N PRO A 151 16.21 15.85 -1.76
CA PRO A 151 17.21 15.29 -0.83
C PRO A 151 16.59 14.37 0.24
N HIS A 152 15.27 14.44 0.45
CA HIS A 152 14.52 13.62 1.40
C HIS A 152 13.97 12.31 0.81
N HIS A 153 14.22 11.99 -0.46
CA HIS A 153 13.76 10.73 -1.06
C HIS A 153 14.35 9.50 -0.33
N GLN A 154 15.59 9.59 0.16
CA GLN A 154 16.24 8.53 0.93
C GLN A 154 15.64 8.35 2.35
N ASP A 155 14.97 9.37 2.89
CA ASP A 155 14.35 9.31 4.22
C ASP A 155 13.09 8.44 4.23
N VAL A 156 12.49 8.20 3.06
CA VAL A 156 11.36 7.28 2.88
C VAL A 156 11.79 5.86 3.16
N GLU A 157 12.87 5.40 2.51
CA GLU A 157 13.44 4.07 2.73
C GLU A 157 13.90 3.90 4.19
N ARG A 158 14.44 4.95 4.81
CA ARG A 158 14.78 4.96 6.24
C ARG A 158 13.56 4.82 7.14
N SER A 159 12.47 5.51 6.85
CA SER A 159 11.20 5.43 7.59
C SER A 159 10.63 4.00 7.57
N TRP A 160 10.63 3.35 6.39
CA TRP A 160 10.26 1.94 6.26
C TRP A 160 11.23 1.00 6.97
N SER A 161 12.53 1.35 7.00
CA SER A 161 13.59 0.58 7.67
C SER A 161 13.56 0.69 9.19
N SER A 162 12.95 1.74 9.75
CA SER A 162 12.73 1.95 11.18
C SER A 162 11.35 1.49 11.67
N TRP A 163 10.46 1.10 10.75
CA TRP A 163 9.09 0.71 11.08
C TRP A 163 9.08 -0.70 11.70
N ASP A 164 8.56 -0.82 12.92
CA ASP A 164 8.56 -2.06 13.72
C ASP A 164 7.46 -3.06 13.32
N GLY A 165 6.56 -2.67 12.41
CA GLY A 165 5.53 -3.54 11.87
C GLY A 165 4.22 -3.55 12.65
N THR A 166 4.07 -2.68 13.66
CA THR A 166 2.84 -2.61 14.47
C THR A 166 1.84 -1.59 13.94
N LEU A 167 0.61 -2.05 13.65
CA LEU A 167 -0.60 -1.24 13.48
C LEU A 167 -1.42 -1.29 14.76
#